data_AF-A0A1F2R9C0-F1
#
_entry.id   AF-A0A1F2R9C0-F1
#
_cell.length_a   1.000
_cell.length_b   1.000
_cell.length_c   1.000
_cell.angle_alpha   90.00
_cell.angle_beta   90.00
_cell.angle_gamma   90.00
#
_symmetry.space_group_name_H-M   'P 1'
#
loop_
_entity.id
_entity.type
_entity.pdbx_description
1 polymer ?
#
loop_
_entity_poly.entity_id
_entity_poly.type
_entity_poly.pdbx_seq_one_letter_code
_entity_poly.pdbx_strand_id
1 'polypeptide(L)' 'MSKRAIITVITGQDGSYLAEWLLSKDYDVVGVVRRMSLPNYWRIQHLLDRVTLPPSVLLGTHDVE' A
#
# COMPACT_ATOMS: atom_id res chain seq x y z
N MET A 1 18.20 -11.81 -1.07
CA MET A 1 17.52 -10.50 -1.23
C MET A 1 16.19 -10.75 -1.90
N SER A 2 15.06 -10.58 -1.19
CA SER A 2 13.76 -10.59 -1.84
C SER A 2 13.65 -9.38 -2.77
N LYS A 3 13.01 -9.55 -3.92
CA LYS A 3 12.73 -8.42 -4.82
C LYS A 3 11.72 -7.52 -4.12
N ARG A 4 11.89 -6.20 -4.22
CA ARG A 4 10.98 -5.23 -3.59
C ARG A 4 10.08 -4.59 -4.64
N ALA A 5 8.81 -4.42 -4.31
CA ALA A 5 7.82 -3.76 -5.15
C ALA A 5 7.08 -2.66 -4.37
N ILE A 6 6.78 -1.55 -5.04
CA ILE A 6 5.98 -0.45 -4.50
C ILE A 6 4.64 -0.43 -5.23
N ILE A 7 3.54 -0.42 -4.48
CA ILE A 7 2.19 -0.30 -5.00
C ILE A 7 1.62 1.05 -4.55
N THR A 8 1.44 1.98 -5.49
CA THR A 8 1.07 3.38 -5.22
C THR A 8 -0.37 3.56 -4.74
N VAL A 9 -1.25 2.59 -5.04
CA VAL A 9 -2.66 2.57 -4.60
C VAL A 9 -2.99 1.18 -4.08
N ILE A 10 -2.37 0.77 -2.97
CA ILE A 10 -2.50 -0.60 -2.45
C ILE A 10 -3.92 -0.94 -1.98
N THR A 11 -4.69 0.05 -1.55
CA THR A 11 -6.07 -0.13 -1.07
C THR A 11 -7.11 -0.20 -2.20
N GLY A 12 -6.69 -0.05 -3.46
CA GLY A 12 -7.54 -0.27 -4.63
C GLY A 12 -7.84 -1.75 -4.87
N GLN A 13 -8.79 -2.05 -5.76
CA GLN A 13 -9.08 -3.44 -6.15
C GLN A 13 -7.84 -4.12 -6.75
N ASP A 14 -7.28 -3.52 -7.80
CA ASP A 14 -6.11 -4.07 -8.48
C ASP A 14 -4.87 -4.03 -7.59
N GLY A 15 -4.74 -2.99 -6.75
CA GLY A 15 -3.65 -2.87 -5.79
C GLY A 15 -3.64 -4.01 -4.76
N SER A 16 -4.82 -4.36 -4.23
CA SER A 16 -4.95 -5.47 -3.28
C SER A 16 -4.63 -6.83 -3.92
N TYR A 17 -5.11 -7.06 -5.15
CA TYR A 17 -4.82 -8.29 -5.87
C TYR A 17 -3.33 -8.41 -6.27
N LEU A 18 -2.73 -7.31 -6.73
CA LEU A 18 -1.32 -7.24 -7.06
C LEU A 18 -0.44 -7.47 -5.82
N ALA A 19 -0.82 -6.92 -4.66
CA ALA A 19 -0.11 -7.12 -3.40
C ALA A 19 -0.09 -8.60 -3.01
N GLU A 20 -1.26 -9.26 -3.04
CA GLU A 20 -1.37 -10.69 -2.73
C GLU A 20 -0.52 -11.53 -3.70
N TRP A 21 -0.61 -11.24 -5.00
CA TRP A 21 0.17 -11.96 -6.02
C TRP A 21 1.68 -11.76 -5.82
N LEU A 22 2.15 -10.55 -5.56
CA LEU A 22 3.57 -10.27 -5.33
C LEU A 22 4.09 -10.95 -4.04
N LEU A 23 3.30 -10.91 -2.97
CA LEU A 23 3.61 -11.63 -1.73
C LEU A 23 3.71 -13.15 -1.95
N SER A 24 2.90 -13.72 -2.85
CA SER A 24 2.99 -15.14 -3.25
C SER A 24 4.27 -15.48 -4.05
N LYS A 25 4.97 -14.45 -4.54
CA LYS A 25 6.24 -14.57 -5.29
C LYS A 25 7.46 -14.16 -4.46
N ASP A 26 7.33 -14.13 -3.13
CA ASP A 26 8.37 -13.73 -2.19
C ASP A 26 8.91 -12.30 -2.42
N TYR A 27 8.05 -11.39 -2.88
CA TYR A 27 8.38 -9.96 -2.90
C TYR A 27 8.15 -9.33 -1.54
N ASP A 28 9.02 -8.38 -1.21
CA ASP A 28 8.75 -7.40 -0.16
C ASP A 28 7.88 -6.27 -0.74
N VAL A 29 6.66 -6.11 -0.21
CA VAL A 29 5.65 -5.21 -0.76
C VAL A 29 5.50 -3.98 0.12
N VAL A 30 5.72 -2.81 -0.48
CA VAL A 30 5.50 -1.50 0.14
C VAL A 30 4.26 -0.86 -0.47
N GLY A 31 3.25 -0.59 0.35
CA GLY A 31 1.97 -0.04 -0.09
C GLY A 31 1.80 1.43 0.24
N VAL A 32 1.47 2.25 -0.76
CA VAL A 32 1.08 3.65 -0.55
C VAL A 32 -0.45 3.72 -0.51
N VAL A 33 -0.94 4.42 0.49
CA VAL A 33 -2.38 4.65 0.74
C VAL A 33 -2.69 6.08 0.34
N ARG A 34 -3.75 6.29 -0.43
CA ARG A 34 -4.20 7.65 -0.80
C ARG A 34 -4.63 8.40 0.46
N ARG A 35 -4.29 9.69 0.52
CA ARG A 35 -4.84 10.58 1.55
C ARG A 35 -6.36 10.65 1.42
N MET A 36 -7.05 10.21 2.45
CA MET A 36 -8.51 10.28 2.62
C MET A 36 -8.79 10.70 4.06
N SER A 37 -9.92 11.34 4.32
CA SER A 37 -10.33 11.77 5.67
C SER A 37 -10.39 10.59 6.64
N LEU A 38 -10.72 9.41 6.14
CA LEU A 38 -10.63 8.14 6.84
C LEU A 38 -9.93 7.12 5.93
N PRO A 39 -8.83 6.49 6.38
CA PRO A 39 -8.20 5.44 5.60
C PRO A 39 -9.12 4.21 5.54
N ASN A 40 -9.09 3.52 4.40
CA ASN A 40 -9.89 2.33 4.17
C ASN A 40 -9.00 1.13 3.84
N TYR A 41 -8.96 0.15 4.74
CA TYR A 41 -8.09 -1.01 4.65
C TYR A 41 -8.82 -2.34 4.41
N TRP A 42 -10.15 -2.36 4.22
CA TRP A 42 -10.91 -3.61 4.20
C TRP A 42 -10.39 -4.61 3.14
N ARG A 43 -9.93 -4.11 1.98
CA ARG A 43 -9.38 -4.93 0.90
C ARG A 43 -8.04 -5.59 1.24
N ILE A 44 -7.26 -4.99 2.13
CA ILE A 44 -5.91 -5.43 2.45
C ILE A 44 -5.78 -5.87 3.91
N GLN A 45 -6.90 -5.99 4.64
CA GLN A 45 -6.89 -6.28 6.07
C GLN A 45 -6.16 -7.59 6.40
N HIS A 46 -6.31 -8.60 5.53
CA HIS A 46 -5.62 -9.89 5.62
C HIS A 46 -4.15 -9.84 5.19
N LEU A 47 -3.67 -8.72 4.64
CA LEU A 47 -2.30 -8.53 4.17
C LEU A 47 -1.49 -7.60 5.09
N LEU A 48 -2.12 -6.94 6.07
CA LEU A 48 -1.47 -5.89 6.88
C LEU A 48 -0.20 -6.37 7.61
N ASP A 49 -0.16 -7.63 8.06
CA ASP A 49 1.02 -8.20 8.73
C ASP A 49 2.15 -8.57 7.76
N ARG A 50 1.91 -8.46 6.45
CA ARG A 50 2.84 -8.90 5.38
C ARG A 50 3.29 -7.76 4.47
N VAL A 51 2.70 -6.57 4.59
CA VAL A 51 3.05 -5.40 3.77
C VAL A 51 3.57 -4.27 4.64
N THR A 52 4.47 -3.47 4.10
CA THR A 52 4.92 -2.24 4.75
C THR A 52 4.07 -1.07 4.25
N LEU A 53 3.36 -0.40 5.15
CA LEU A 53 2.63 0.84 4.86
C LEU A 53 3.40 2.02 5.45
N PRO A 54 4.26 2.72 4.69
CA PRO A 54 4.92 3.91 5.18
C PRO A 54 3.88 4.98 5.55
N PRO A 55 4.16 5.81 6.57
CA PRO A 55 3.35 6.99 6.90
C PRO A 55 3.45 8.02 5.75
N SER A 56 2.70 7.79 4.68
CA SER A 56 2.45 8.60 3.49
C SER A 56 3.63 9.47 2.98
N VAL A 57 4.25 9.06 1.87
CA VAL A 57 5.04 9.97 1.04
C VAL A 57 4.10 10.97 0.36
N LEU A 58 4.18 12.22 0.81
CA LEU A 58 3.54 13.40 0.26
C LEU A 58 3.95 13.62 -1.20
N LEU A 59 3.04 13.37 -2.13
CA LEU A 59 3.06 14.02 -3.45
C LEU A 59 1.87 14.97 -3.49
N GLY A 60 2.09 16.18 -2.98
CA GLY A 60 1.10 17.26 -2.92
C GLY A 60 1.05 17.96 -1.56
N THR A 61 2.13 18.62 -1.16
CA THR A 61 2.07 19.66 -0.12
C THR A 61 1.30 20.85 -0.68
N HIS A 62 0.08 21.04 -0.23
CA HIS A 62 -0.38 22.33 0.26
C HIS A 62 -1.01 22.05 1.62
N ASP A 63 -0.20 22.15 2.66
CA ASP A 63 -0.67 22.56 3.97
C ASP A 63 -1.19 23.99 3.80
N VAL A 64 -2.50 24.12 3.66
CA VAL A 64 -3.22 25.37 3.96
C VAL A 64 -4.10 25.05 5.15
N GLU A 65 -3.67 25.62 6.29
CA GLU A 65 -4.37 25.81 7.58
C GLU A 65 -5.47 24.83 8.00
#